data_AF-A0AAV3Y496-F1
#
_entry.id   AF-A0AAV3Y496-F1
#
_cell.length_a   1.000
_cell.length_b   1.000
_cell.length_c   1.000
_cell.angle_alpha   90.00
_cell.angle_beta   90.00
_cell.angle_gamma   90.00
#
_symmetry.space_group_name_H-M   'P 1'
#
loop_
_entity.id
_entity.type
_entity.pdbx_description
1 polymer ?
#
loop_
_entity_poly.entity_id
_entity_poly.type
_entity_poly.pdbx_seq_one_letter_code
_entity_poly.pdbx_strand_id
1 'polypeptide(L)'
;MIEISNRFNALEEHKPTIETFHKIMEEEAERFGKNGKNKPNEKLEEDMEIERLNENRKTLKKKEGKTTAEKIEYTELNKLVKKKRRARKRRKRKEEVEKIIENGRSPKEAYKGGARKKISCMIKANGESATDRDEIITIF
;
A
#
# COMPACT_ATOMS: atom_id res chain seq x y z
N MET A 1 -31.36 43.56 32.24
CA MET A 1 -29.90 43.61 31.99
C MET A 1 -29.32 42.31 32.52
N ILE A 2 -28.71 41.50 31.66
CA ILE A 2 -28.07 40.24 32.06
C ILE A 2 -26.57 40.52 32.11
N GLU A 3 -26.01 40.54 33.31
CA GLU A 3 -24.56 40.66 33.53
C GLU A 3 -23.92 39.30 33.26
N ILE A 4 -23.11 39.24 32.20
CA ILE A 4 -22.28 38.06 31.90
C ILE A 4 -20.99 38.21 32.70
N SER A 5 -20.98 37.63 33.91
CA SER A 5 -19.76 37.49 34.69
C SER A 5 -18.79 36.56 33.96
N ASN A 6 -17.65 37.10 33.53
CA ASN A 6 -16.55 36.39 32.90
C ASN A 6 -16.13 35.16 33.74
N ARG A 7 -16.48 33.96 33.26
CA ARG A 7 -16.05 32.66 33.84
C ARG A 7 -14.64 32.26 33.42
N PHE A 8 -13.81 33.19 32.96
CA PHE A 8 -12.40 32.95 32.72
C PHE A 8 -11.66 33.00 34.06
N ASN A 9 -11.85 31.94 34.85
CA ASN A 9 -10.86 31.59 35.85
C ASN A 9 -9.52 31.46 35.14
N ALA A 10 -8.53 32.17 35.66
CA ALA A 10 -7.15 32.17 35.20
C ALA A 10 -6.68 30.72 35.01
N LEU A 11 -6.58 30.29 33.74
CA LEU A 11 -5.76 29.15 33.39
C LEU A 11 -4.32 29.62 33.61
N GLU A 12 -3.76 29.21 34.75
CA GLU A 12 -2.32 29.31 35.00
C GLU A 12 -1.59 28.83 33.74
N GLU A 13 -0.81 29.72 33.13
CA GLU A 13 0.05 29.40 31.99
C GLU A 13 1.15 28.45 32.44
N HIS A 14 0.84 27.16 32.52
CA HIS A 14 1.84 26.11 32.63
C HIS A 14 2.58 26.05 31.28
N LYS A 15 3.57 26.92 31.11
CA LYS A 15 4.48 26.85 29.97
C LYS A 15 5.23 25.51 30.08
N PRO A 16 5.07 24.59 29.12
CA PRO A 16 5.82 23.34 29.15
C PRO A 16 7.32 23.67 29.13
N THR A 17 8.05 23.13 30.11
CA THR A 17 9.49 23.23 30.17
C THR A 17 10.13 22.43 29.04
N ILE A 18 11.37 22.75 28.69
CA ILE A 18 12.14 22.03 27.67
C ILE A 18 12.21 20.52 28.01
N GLU A 19 12.26 20.19 29.29
CA GLU A 19 12.22 18.80 29.79
C GLU A 19 10.89 18.10 29.49
N THR A 20 9.76 18.80 29.56
CA THR A 20 8.46 18.22 29.17
C THR A 20 8.41 17.97 27.67
N PHE A 21 9.02 18.84 26.85
CA PHE A 21 9.17 18.60 25.42
C PHE A 21 10.09 17.43 25.11
N HIS A 22 11.24 17.32 25.79
CA HIS A 22 12.16 16.19 25.61
C HIS A 22 11.50 14.87 25.99
N LYS A 23 10.71 14.83 27.06
CA LYS A 23 9.98 13.64 27.47
C LYS A 23 8.89 13.25 26.46
N ILE A 24 8.16 14.21 25.89
CA ILE A 24 7.19 13.96 24.81
C ILE A 24 7.92 13.41 23.57
N MET A 25 9.07 13.98 23.22
CA MET A 25 9.89 13.53 22.09
C MET A 25 10.44 12.12 22.29
N GLU A 26 10.89 11.76 23.49
CA GLU A 26 11.32 10.41 23.83
C GLU A 26 10.16 9.41 23.81
N GLU A 27 9.00 9.76 24.38
CA GLU A 27 7.81 8.92 24.33
C GLU A 27 7.28 8.71 22.89
N GLU A 28 7.35 9.75 22.05
CA GLU A 28 7.05 9.63 20.62
C GLU A 28 8.10 8.78 19.90
N ALA A 29 9.39 9.00 20.15
CA ALA A 29 10.47 8.21 19.54
C ALA A 29 10.39 6.72 19.91
N GLU A 30 9.96 6.37 21.13
CA GLU A 30 9.70 4.98 21.51
C GLU A 30 8.46 4.39 20.81
N ARG A 31 7.39 5.18 20.65
CA ARG A 31 6.19 4.77 19.88
C ARG A 31 6.50 4.56 18.40
N PHE A 32 7.32 5.43 17.80
CA PHE A 32 7.74 5.34 16.41
C PHE A 32 8.85 4.28 16.21
N GLY A 33 9.75 4.10 17.18
CA GLY A 33 10.81 3.10 17.18
C GLY A 33 10.29 1.66 17.20
N LYS A 34 9.16 1.40 17.89
CA LYS A 34 8.44 0.11 17.83
C LYS A 34 7.73 -0.16 16.50
N ASN A 35 7.56 0.85 15.65
CA ASN A 35 6.91 0.73 14.34
C ASN A 35 7.89 0.86 13.15
N GLY A 36 9.13 1.30 13.38
CA GLY A 36 10.04 1.76 12.32
C GLY A 36 11.03 0.73 11.78
N LYS A 37 11.12 -0.49 12.31
CA LYS A 37 12.07 -1.51 11.83
C LYS A 37 11.40 -2.87 11.70
N ASN A 38 11.13 -3.26 10.46
CA ASN A 38 10.83 -4.64 10.04
C ASN A 38 9.68 -5.34 10.78
N LYS A 39 8.47 -4.78 10.78
CA LYS A 39 7.31 -5.69 10.86
C LYS A 39 7.35 -6.53 9.58
N PRO A 40 7.41 -7.88 9.64
CA PRO A 40 7.14 -8.67 8.45
C PRO A 40 5.80 -8.17 7.93
N ASN A 41 5.75 -7.77 6.67
CA ASN A 41 4.54 -7.24 6.04
C ASN A 41 3.42 -8.25 6.29
N GLU A 42 2.60 -8.01 7.31
CA GLU A 42 1.72 -9.03 7.86
C GLU A 42 0.75 -9.34 6.73
N LYS A 43 0.89 -10.54 6.15
CA LYS A 43 0.07 -10.92 5.02
C LYS A 43 -1.36 -10.89 5.53
N LEU A 44 -2.18 -10.04 4.93
CA LEU A 44 -3.61 -10.03 5.20
C LEU A 44 -4.13 -11.46 5.09
N GLU A 45 -5.01 -11.84 6.01
CA GLU A 45 -5.56 -13.20 6.11
C GLU A 45 -6.07 -13.73 4.75
N GLU A 46 -6.70 -12.85 3.96
CA GLU A 46 -7.14 -13.15 2.60
C GLU A 46 -6.00 -13.51 1.62
N ASP A 47 -4.83 -12.87 1.76
CA ASP A 47 -3.68 -13.15 0.91
C ASP A 47 -3.10 -14.55 1.26
N MET A 48 -3.10 -14.93 2.54
CA MET A 48 -2.73 -16.28 2.99
C MET A 48 -3.72 -17.35 2.49
N GLU A 49 -5.01 -17.07 2.55
CA GLU A 49 -6.04 -17.98 2.06
C GLU A 49 -5.92 -18.20 0.54
N ILE A 50 -5.65 -17.15 -0.23
CA ILE A 50 -5.40 -17.25 -1.68
C ILE A 50 -4.15 -18.11 -1.95
N GLU A 51 -3.10 -17.98 -1.15
CA GLU A 51 -1.89 -18.81 -1.26
C GLU A 51 -2.19 -20.28 -1.02
N ARG A 52 -2.88 -20.60 0.08
CA ARG A 52 -3.30 -21.97 0.44
C ARG A 52 -4.12 -22.63 -0.66
N LEU A 53 -5.15 -21.93 -1.16
CA LEU A 53 -5.99 -22.43 -2.26
C LEU A 53 -5.18 -22.63 -3.55
N ASN A 54 -4.20 -21.76 -3.79
CA ASN A 54 -3.34 -21.83 -4.97
C ASN A 54 -2.32 -22.97 -4.88
N GLU A 55 -1.86 -23.33 -3.69
CA GLU A 55 -1.05 -24.52 -3.42
C GLU A 55 -1.86 -25.79 -3.68
N ASN A 56 -3.07 -25.91 -3.11
CA ASN A 56 -3.97 -27.04 -3.39
C ASN A 56 -4.29 -27.18 -4.88
N ARG A 57 -4.50 -26.05 -5.57
CA ARG A 57 -4.68 -26.08 -7.03
C ARG A 57 -3.41 -26.55 -7.76
N LYS A 58 -2.21 -26.23 -7.26
CA LYS A 58 -0.93 -26.66 -7.87
C LYS A 58 -0.70 -28.16 -7.66
N THR A 59 -1.02 -28.71 -6.49
CA THR A 59 -0.89 -30.14 -6.22
C THR A 59 -1.79 -30.94 -7.16
N LEU A 60 -3.07 -30.56 -7.28
CA LEU A 60 -4.01 -31.15 -8.24
C LEU A 60 -3.61 -30.89 -9.70
N LYS A 61 -2.92 -29.79 -10.02
CA LYS A 61 -2.41 -29.55 -11.37
C LYS A 61 -1.37 -30.60 -11.77
N LYS A 62 -0.45 -30.93 -10.86
CA LYS A 62 0.72 -31.80 -11.07
C LYS A 62 0.39 -33.30 -11.09
N LYS A 63 -0.72 -33.74 -10.49
CA LYS A 63 -1.14 -35.14 -10.54
C LYS A 63 -1.37 -35.60 -11.99
N GLU A 64 -0.74 -36.67 -12.42
CA GLU A 64 -1.05 -37.39 -13.65
C GLU A 64 -2.20 -38.39 -13.39
N GLY A 65 -2.99 -38.73 -14.42
CA GLY A 65 -4.06 -39.72 -14.29
C GLY A 65 -5.26 -39.29 -13.41
N LYS A 66 -5.63 -38.01 -13.40
CA LYS A 66 -6.71 -37.47 -12.53
C LYS A 66 -8.06 -38.15 -12.76
N THR A 67 -8.72 -38.49 -11.66
CA THR A 67 -10.13 -38.93 -11.66
C THR A 67 -11.06 -37.80 -12.13
N THR A 68 -12.28 -38.14 -12.54
CA THR A 68 -13.30 -37.13 -12.91
C THR A 68 -13.60 -36.17 -11.76
N ALA A 69 -13.66 -36.69 -10.53
CA ALA A 69 -13.86 -35.88 -9.32
C ALA A 69 -12.72 -34.86 -9.12
N GLU A 70 -11.46 -35.27 -9.24
CA GLU A 70 -10.31 -34.38 -9.10
C GLU A 70 -10.23 -33.32 -10.22
N LYS A 71 -10.72 -33.65 -11.43
CA LYS A 71 -10.85 -32.68 -12.52
C LYS A 71 -11.89 -31.61 -12.16
N ILE A 72 -13.04 -32.01 -11.61
CA ILE A 72 -14.08 -31.09 -11.15
C ILE A 72 -13.52 -30.20 -10.03
N GLU A 73 -12.93 -30.80 -9.00
CA GLU A 73 -12.32 -30.10 -7.87
C GLU A 73 -11.27 -29.07 -8.32
N TYR A 74 -10.39 -29.45 -9.25
CA TYR A 74 -9.43 -28.53 -9.84
C TYR A 74 -10.11 -27.31 -10.50
N THR A 75 -11.18 -27.52 -11.26
CA THR A 75 -11.90 -26.42 -11.92
C THR A 75 -12.57 -25.50 -10.91
N GLU A 76 -13.15 -26.04 -9.84
CA GLU A 76 -13.78 -25.28 -8.77
C GLU A 76 -12.76 -24.46 -7.98
N LEU A 77 -11.65 -25.07 -7.58
CA LEU A 77 -10.52 -24.37 -6.95
C LEU A 77 -9.98 -23.26 -7.85
N ASN A 78 -9.86 -23.50 -9.15
CA ASN A 78 -9.40 -22.47 -10.09
C ASN A 78 -10.39 -21.28 -10.17
N LYS A 79 -11.70 -21.56 -10.21
CA LYS A 79 -12.75 -20.51 -10.16
C LYS A 79 -12.66 -19.72 -8.86
N LEU A 80 -12.53 -20.40 -7.72
CA LEU A 80 -12.45 -19.78 -6.40
C LEU A 80 -11.23 -18.88 -6.25
N VAL A 81 -10.03 -19.37 -6.61
CA VAL A 81 -8.78 -18.60 -6.60
C VAL A 81 -8.91 -17.35 -7.47
N LYS A 82 -9.47 -17.47 -8.69
CA LYS A 82 -9.71 -16.32 -9.58
C LYS A 82 -10.68 -15.32 -8.96
N LYS A 83 -11.77 -15.79 -8.33
CA LYS A 83 -12.77 -14.93 -7.67
C LYS A 83 -12.14 -14.14 -6.53
N LYS A 84 -11.42 -14.80 -5.61
CA LYS A 84 -10.74 -14.14 -4.49
C LYS A 84 -9.67 -13.14 -4.94
N ARG A 85 -8.82 -13.50 -5.91
CA ARG A 85 -7.83 -12.57 -6.48
C ARG A 85 -8.46 -11.31 -7.07
N ARG A 86 -9.59 -11.44 -7.79
CA ARG A 86 -10.32 -10.30 -8.35
C ARG A 86 -10.90 -9.42 -7.25
N ALA A 87 -11.51 -10.01 -6.22
CA ALA A 87 -12.03 -9.28 -5.06
C ALA A 87 -10.91 -8.50 -4.35
N ARG A 88 -9.79 -9.17 -4.06
CA ARG A 88 -8.60 -8.54 -3.46
C ARG A 88 -8.07 -7.36 -4.27
N LYS A 89 -7.95 -7.53 -5.59
CA LYS A 89 -7.52 -6.45 -6.50
C LYS A 89 -8.48 -5.26 -6.48
N ARG A 90 -9.80 -5.51 -6.45
CA ARG A 90 -10.80 -4.45 -6.34
C ARG A 90 -10.69 -3.72 -5.00
N ARG A 91 -10.50 -4.45 -3.90
CA ARG A 91 -10.33 -3.84 -2.58
C ARG A 91 -9.08 -2.95 -2.52
N LYS A 92 -7.92 -3.46 -2.95
CA LYS A 92 -6.68 -2.65 -3.02
C LYS A 92 -6.87 -1.36 -3.82
N ARG A 93 -7.55 -1.43 -4.96
CA ARG A 93 -7.86 -0.24 -5.77
C ARG A 93 -8.79 0.73 -5.05
N LYS A 94 -9.79 0.21 -4.32
CA LYS A 94 -10.69 1.06 -3.53
C LYS A 94 -9.90 1.79 -2.44
N GLU A 95 -9.07 1.07 -1.69
CA GLU A 95 -8.17 1.61 -0.67
C GLU A 95 -7.22 2.69 -1.26
N GLU A 96 -6.68 2.46 -2.45
CA GLU A 96 -5.80 3.41 -3.15
C GLU A 96 -6.55 4.68 -3.59
N VAL A 97 -7.76 4.54 -4.12
CA VAL A 97 -8.62 5.67 -4.51
C VAL A 97 -9.04 6.48 -3.28
N GLU A 98 -9.43 5.83 -2.19
CA GLU A 98 -9.79 6.48 -0.92
C GLU A 98 -8.62 7.33 -0.40
N LYS A 99 -7.40 6.77 -0.38
CA LYS A 99 -6.19 7.52 -0.01
C LYS A 99 -5.90 8.70 -0.94
N ILE A 100 -6.13 8.58 -2.24
CA ILE A 100 -5.93 9.68 -3.19
C ILE A 100 -6.91 10.82 -2.93
N ILE A 101 -8.17 10.48 -2.62
CA ILE A 101 -9.21 11.44 -2.26
C ILE A 101 -8.88 12.14 -0.94
N GLU A 102 -8.46 11.38 0.08
CA GLU A 102 -8.01 11.93 1.38
C GLU A 102 -6.86 12.94 1.21
N ASN A 103 -5.97 12.70 0.24
CA ASN A 103 -4.87 13.61 -0.10
C ASN A 103 -5.30 14.79 -1.00
N GLY A 104 -6.60 15.00 -1.23
CA GLY A 104 -7.14 16.10 -2.02
C GLY A 104 -6.89 16.00 -3.53
N ARG A 105 -6.49 14.82 -4.03
CA ARG A 105 -6.16 14.60 -5.44
C ARG A 105 -7.32 13.96 -6.20
N SER A 106 -7.29 14.09 -7.53
CA SER A 106 -8.34 13.53 -8.38
C SER A 106 -8.32 12.00 -8.37
N PRO A 107 -9.48 11.31 -8.23
CA PRO A 107 -9.57 9.85 -8.34
C PRO A 107 -9.02 9.29 -9.65
N LYS A 108 -9.00 10.11 -10.72
CA LYS A 108 -8.44 9.74 -12.02
C LYS A 108 -6.94 9.45 -11.96
N GLU A 109 -6.21 9.96 -10.98
CA GLU A 109 -4.78 9.67 -10.79
C GLU A 109 -4.52 8.20 -10.47
N ALA A 110 -5.43 7.52 -9.76
CA ALA A 110 -5.36 6.08 -9.50
C ALA A 110 -5.35 5.24 -10.80
N TYR A 111 -5.91 5.80 -11.89
CA TYR A 111 -6.06 5.12 -13.18
C TYR A 111 -4.96 5.47 -14.18
N LYS A 112 -4.13 6.50 -13.92
CA LYS A 112 -3.07 6.94 -14.83
C LYS A 112 -1.91 5.93 -14.95
N GLY A 113 -1.70 5.06 -13.95
CA GLY A 113 -0.62 4.07 -13.96
C GLY A 113 -0.85 2.82 -14.85
N GLY A 114 -2.00 2.70 -15.51
CA GLY A 114 -2.37 1.52 -16.30
C GLY A 114 -2.02 1.59 -17.79
N ALA A 115 -1.77 2.79 -18.34
CA ALA A 115 -1.19 2.92 -19.67
C ALA A 115 0.29 2.51 -19.55
N ARG A 116 0.73 1.53 -20.35
CA ARG A 116 2.14 1.10 -20.45
C ARG A 116 3.03 2.33 -20.25
N LYS A 117 3.77 2.41 -19.13
CA LYS A 117 4.94 3.31 -19.08
C LYS A 117 5.77 2.89 -20.27
N LYS A 118 5.77 3.67 -21.34
CA LYS A 118 6.67 3.44 -22.46
C LYS A 118 8.04 3.45 -21.80
N ILE A 119 8.73 2.31 -21.81
CA ILE A 119 10.15 2.27 -21.48
C ILE A 119 10.80 2.96 -22.66
N SER A 120 10.79 4.30 -22.68
CA SER A 120 11.70 5.05 -23.53
C SER A 120 13.06 4.91 -22.86
N CYS A 121 13.82 3.89 -23.26
CA CYS A 121 15.27 3.98 -23.04
C CYS A 121 15.72 5.17 -23.89
N MET A 122 16.03 6.29 -23.24
CA MET A 122 16.69 7.39 -23.93
C MET A 122 18.13 6.93 -24.13
N ILE A 123 18.52 6.77 -25.39
CA ILE A 123 19.86 6.34 -25.77
C ILE A 123 20.69 7.62 -25.95
N LYS A 124 21.83 7.70 -25.28
CA LYS A 124 22.81 8.78 -25.45
C LYS A 124 23.36 8.78 -26.89
N ALA A 125 23.95 9.87 -27.35
CA ALA A 125 24.54 9.96 -28.71
C ALA A 125 25.61 8.88 -28.98
N ASN A 126 26.23 8.32 -27.93
CA ASN A 126 27.22 7.24 -27.99
C ASN A 126 26.61 5.82 -28.00
N GLY A 127 25.28 5.67 -27.98
CA GLY A 127 24.60 4.36 -28.01
C GLY A 127 24.32 3.72 -26.64
N GLU A 128 24.68 4.37 -25.53
CA GLU A 128 24.46 3.85 -24.18
C GLU A 128 23.09 4.25 -23.60
N SER A 129 22.52 3.43 -22.71
CA SER A 129 21.29 3.77 -22.00
C SER A 129 21.51 4.90 -21.00
N ALA A 130 20.78 6.01 -21.14
CA ALA A 130 20.82 7.12 -20.19
C ALA A 130 20.21 6.72 -18.84
N THR A 131 20.89 7.08 -17.76
CA THR A 131 20.41 6.93 -16.37
C THR A 131 19.93 8.27 -15.83
N ASP A 132 19.10 8.26 -14.78
CA ASP A 132 18.46 9.45 -14.19
C ASP A 132 19.43 10.56 -13.70
N ARG A 133 20.75 10.33 -13.76
CA ARG A 133 21.80 11.26 -13.33
C ARG A 133 22.59 11.89 -14.49
N ASP A 134 22.28 11.53 -15.73
CA ASP A 134 23.01 12.00 -16.89
C ASP A 134 22.45 13.33 -17.41
N GLU A 135 23.30 14.32 -17.67
CA GLU A 135 22.91 15.58 -18.31
C GLU A 135 22.40 15.31 -19.74
N ILE A 136 21.18 15.75 -20.02
CA ILE A 136 20.53 15.56 -21.31
C ILE A 136 20.98 16.69 -22.24
N ILE A 137 21.76 16.36 -23.26
CA ILE A 137 22.06 17.28 -24.37
C ILE A 137 21.07 16.97 -25.50
N THR A 138 20.14 17.89 -25.74
CA THR A 138 19.23 17.83 -26.90
C THR A 138 19.98 18.38 -28.12
N ILE A 139 20.21 17.55 -29.13
CA ILE A 139 20.78 17.97 -30.42
C ILE A 139 19.62 18.20 -31.40
N PHE A 140 19.57 19.38 -32.01
CA PHE A 140 18.59 19.75 -33.06
C PHE A 140 19.03 19.24 -34.43
#